data_AF-A0A3C1C3I2-F1
#
_entry.id   AF-A0A3C1C3I2-F1
#
_cell.length_a   1.000
_cell.length_b   1.000
_cell.length_c   1.000
_cell.angle_alpha   90.00
_cell.angle_beta   90.00
_cell.angle_gamma   90.00
#
_symmetry.space_group_name_H-M   'P 1'
#
loop_
_entity.id
_entity.type
_entity.pdbx_description
1 polymer ?
#
loop_
_entity_poly.entity_id
_entity_poly.type
_entity_poly.pdbx_seq_one_letter_code
_entity_poly.pdbx_strand_id
1 'polypeptide(L)'
;MALLCAPGGVRGEVSASPSGTLAANYLRYLLLNHVGAQGADLIAQAPAGLQSDLRTRLDGWRGSFQETIRVDLEQGLGAEARPRFEAFIAAFTQAEQAKDLTYLEQLGSDVGWPGPAAAGFEAFRRWGIQQWVAVEMQAGVDFLGEMAAQVDAAARQSAAPPPPPRPVNPLRDAESAAPPLESGEVSNGAPLQSFSGRREQRREKALEQAQAGMDQVAAEREAWEQEYASEVEAKAQAEAEAMKSQAERLAATDEEALEQRKNSLKSKVVSVLAGVASSTVSGFTGAVGGRAADEAVHAIFDDK
;
A
#
# COMPACT_ATOMS: atom_id res chain seq x y z
N MET A 1 0.01 -11.78 -18.22
CA MET A 1 0.67 -10.60 -18.82
C MET A 1 -0.41 -9.65 -19.30
N ALA A 2 -0.87 -8.75 -18.42
CA ALA A 2 -1.68 -7.63 -18.85
C ALA A 2 -0.71 -6.57 -19.38
N LEU A 3 -0.77 -6.27 -20.68
CA LEU A 3 -0.16 -5.05 -21.20
C LEU A 3 -0.83 -3.89 -20.44
N LEU A 4 -0.07 -3.25 -19.56
CA LEU A 4 -0.43 -1.93 -19.04
C LEU A 4 -0.39 -0.99 -20.24
N CYS A 5 -1.52 -0.89 -20.94
CA CYS A 5 -1.74 0.20 -21.89
C CYS A 5 -1.54 1.49 -21.11
N ALA A 6 -0.52 2.25 -21.48
CA ALA A 6 -0.30 3.58 -20.92
C ALA A 6 -1.62 4.36 -20.99
N PRO A 7 -2.06 4.99 -19.89
CA PRO A 7 -3.33 5.69 -19.87
C PRO A 7 -3.31 6.79 -20.94
N GLY A 8 -4.32 6.76 -21.83
CA GLY A 8 -4.56 7.76 -22.86
C GLY A 8 -5.04 9.08 -22.28
N GLY A 9 -4.21 9.68 -21.41
CA GLY A 9 -4.40 11.05 -20.95
C GLY A 9 -4.23 12.02 -22.12
N VAL A 10 -5.04 13.09 -22.11
CA VAL A 10 -4.87 14.22 -23.01
C VAL A 10 -3.46 14.78 -22.79
N ARG A 11 -2.56 14.53 -23.74
CA ARG A 11 -1.18 15.04 -23.68
C ARG A 11 -1.25 16.57 -23.63
N GLY A 12 -0.41 17.18 -22.80
CA GLY A 12 -0.18 18.62 -22.89
C GLY A 12 0.24 18.96 -24.32
N GLU A 13 -0.31 20.02 -24.89
CA GLU A 13 0.09 20.47 -26.24
C GLU A 13 1.58 20.83 -26.21
N VAL A 14 2.40 19.92 -26.76
CA VAL A 14 3.80 20.23 -27.05
C VAL A 14 3.77 21.39 -28.04
N SER A 15 4.53 22.45 -27.75
CA SER A 15 4.60 23.61 -28.64
C SER A 15 4.89 23.14 -30.07
N ALA A 16 4.13 23.65 -31.03
CA ALA A 16 4.25 23.29 -32.45
C ALA A 16 5.62 23.67 -33.05
N SER A 17 6.48 24.38 -32.32
CA SER A 17 7.82 24.73 -32.77
C SER A 17 8.80 23.55 -32.66
N PRO A 18 9.76 23.42 -33.59
CA PRO A 18 10.85 22.44 -33.49
C PRO A 18 11.62 22.55 -32.16
N SER A 19 11.92 23.77 -31.71
CA SER A 19 12.58 24.04 -30.43
C SER A 19 11.75 23.54 -29.24
N GLY A 20 10.42 23.68 -29.29
CA GLY A 20 9.51 23.17 -28.28
C GLY A 20 9.49 21.65 -28.22
N THR A 21 9.46 20.99 -29.39
CA THR A 21 9.55 19.53 -29.50
C THR A 21 10.86 19.01 -28.91
N LEU A 22 11.99 19.67 -29.21
CA LEU A 22 13.31 19.32 -28.68
C LEU A 22 13.38 19.51 -27.15
N ALA A 23 12.94 20.66 -26.64
CA ALA A 23 12.98 20.97 -25.22
C ALA A 23 12.07 20.05 -24.38
N ALA A 24 10.85 19.79 -24.85
CA ALA A 24 9.92 18.89 -24.17
C ALA A 24 10.48 17.46 -24.09
N ASN A 25 11.01 16.94 -25.20
CA ASN A 25 11.56 15.59 -25.23
C ASN A 25 12.87 15.46 -24.45
N TYR A 26 13.68 16.52 -24.35
CA TYR A 26 14.82 16.55 -23.45
C TYR A 26 14.38 16.45 -21.98
N LEU A 27 13.36 17.20 -21.56
CA LEU A 27 12.82 17.09 -20.20
C LEU A 27 12.21 15.71 -19.91
N ARG A 28 11.53 15.11 -20.88
CA ARG A 28 11.06 13.72 -20.78
C ARG A 28 12.23 12.75 -20.61
N TYR A 29 13.31 12.91 -21.37
CA TYR A 29 14.53 12.10 -21.20
C TYR A 29 15.13 12.25 -19.79
N LEU A 30 15.17 13.46 -19.23
CA LEU A 30 15.62 13.66 -17.84
C LEU A 30 14.71 12.95 -16.83
N LEU A 31 13.39 13.01 -17.03
CA LEU A 31 12.41 12.28 -16.20
C LEU A 31 12.62 10.76 -16.30
N LEU A 32 12.81 10.23 -17.51
CA LEU A 32 13.08 8.81 -17.77
C LEU A 32 14.28 8.33 -16.95
N ASN A 33 15.39 9.07 -17.00
CA ASN A 33 16.60 8.74 -16.24
C ASN A 33 16.36 8.80 -14.73
N HIS A 34 15.63 9.81 -14.25
CA HIS A 34 15.33 9.95 -12.83
C HIS A 34 14.48 8.79 -12.30
N VAL A 35 13.40 8.44 -13.01
CA VAL A 35 12.55 7.29 -12.67
C VAL A 35 13.34 5.99 -12.77
N GLY A 36 14.21 5.85 -13.78
CA GLY A 36 15.13 4.73 -13.93
C GLY A 36 16.03 4.53 -12.71
N ALA A 37 16.68 5.60 -12.25
CA ALA A 37 17.56 5.56 -11.09
C ALA A 37 16.80 5.21 -9.80
N GLN A 38 15.68 5.88 -9.52
CA GLN A 38 14.86 5.59 -8.34
C GLN A 38 14.28 4.17 -8.36
N GLY A 39 13.86 3.69 -9.54
CA GLY A 39 13.40 2.32 -9.73
C GLY A 39 14.50 1.30 -9.45
N ALA A 40 15.73 1.55 -9.91
CA ALA A 40 16.89 0.70 -9.63
C ALA A 40 17.22 0.64 -8.12
N ASP A 41 17.14 1.77 -7.42
CA ASP A 41 17.34 1.83 -5.97
C ASP A 41 16.26 1.04 -5.20
N LEU A 42 15.00 1.09 -5.65
CA LEU A 42 13.92 0.28 -5.09
C LEU A 42 14.15 -1.23 -5.33
N ILE A 43 14.60 -1.60 -6.53
CA ILE A 43 14.94 -2.99 -6.86
C ILE A 43 16.07 -3.50 -5.97
N ALA A 44 17.10 -2.68 -5.73
CA ALA A 44 18.23 -3.06 -4.87
C ALA A 44 17.82 -3.35 -3.42
N GLN A 45 16.76 -2.69 -2.93
CA GLN A 45 16.21 -2.87 -1.59
C GLN A 45 15.18 -4.01 -1.51
N ALA A 46 14.70 -4.52 -2.65
CA ALA A 46 13.66 -5.53 -2.70
C ALA A 46 14.19 -6.93 -2.33
N PRO A 47 13.34 -7.82 -1.78
CA PRO A 47 13.69 -9.22 -1.58
C PRO A 47 14.15 -9.89 -2.89
N ALA A 48 15.16 -10.76 -2.82
CA ALA A 48 15.80 -11.34 -4.01
C ALA A 48 14.81 -12.00 -4.99
N GLY A 49 13.78 -12.68 -4.47
CA GLY A 49 12.74 -13.32 -5.30
C GLY A 49 11.84 -12.36 -6.08
N LEU A 50 11.88 -11.05 -5.79
CA LEU A 50 11.06 -10.03 -6.43
C LEU A 50 11.87 -9.15 -7.42
N GLN A 51 13.20 -9.20 -7.36
CA GLN A 51 14.07 -8.27 -8.08
C GLN A 51 14.00 -8.42 -9.60
N SER A 52 13.89 -9.64 -10.13
CA SER A 52 13.78 -9.90 -11.58
C SER A 52 12.50 -9.33 -12.16
N ASP A 53 11.39 -9.49 -11.43
CA ASP A 53 10.07 -9.05 -11.87
C ASP A 53 9.99 -7.52 -11.86
N LEU A 54 10.49 -6.89 -10.80
CA LEU A 54 10.58 -5.44 -10.73
C LEU A 54 11.50 -4.86 -11.81
N ARG A 55 12.63 -5.50 -12.10
CA ARG A 55 13.53 -5.08 -13.18
C ARG A 55 12.83 -5.16 -14.54
N THR A 56 12.15 -6.27 -14.81
CA THR A 56 11.36 -6.43 -16.05
C THR A 56 10.27 -5.35 -16.18
N ARG A 57 9.58 -5.00 -15.08
CA ARG A 57 8.60 -3.91 -15.07
C ARG A 57 9.24 -2.55 -15.34
N LEU A 58 10.37 -2.26 -14.71
CA LEU A 58 11.12 -1.02 -14.93
C LEU A 58 11.59 -0.91 -16.39
N ASP A 59 12.18 -1.95 -16.94
CA ASP A 59 12.66 -1.98 -18.31
C ASP A 59 11.50 -1.82 -19.30
N GLY A 60 10.36 -2.47 -19.05
CA GLY A 60 9.14 -2.31 -19.86
C GLY A 60 8.59 -0.88 -19.82
N TRP A 61 8.55 -0.24 -18.65
CA TRP A 61 8.14 1.16 -18.51
C TRP A 61 9.11 2.08 -19.27
N ARG A 62 10.42 1.91 -19.07
CA ARG A 62 11.46 2.70 -19.75
C ARG A 62 11.37 2.58 -21.26
N GLY A 63 11.25 1.36 -21.80
CA GLY A 63 11.10 1.10 -23.23
C GLY A 63 9.88 1.80 -23.83
N SER A 64 8.72 1.74 -23.16
CA SER A 64 7.51 2.43 -23.62
C SER A 64 7.67 3.97 -23.66
N PHE A 65 8.44 4.50 -22.72
CA PHE A 65 8.68 5.93 -22.59
C PHE A 65 9.74 6.42 -23.60
N GLN A 66 10.80 5.63 -23.82
CA GLN A 66 11.78 5.85 -24.90
C GLN A 66 11.10 5.87 -26.27
N GLU A 67 10.21 4.90 -26.54
CA GLU A 67 9.43 4.84 -27.78
C GLU A 67 8.59 6.11 -27.97
N THR A 68 7.95 6.59 -26.91
CA THR A 68 7.16 7.83 -26.95
C THR A 68 8.02 9.03 -27.32
N ILE A 69 9.21 9.17 -26.72
CA ILE A 69 10.15 10.25 -27.05
C ILE A 69 10.59 10.14 -28.51
N ARG A 70 10.94 8.93 -28.98
CA ARG A 70 11.37 8.69 -30.36
C ARG A 70 10.27 9.07 -31.36
N VAL A 71 9.06 8.57 -31.16
CA VAL A 71 7.92 8.84 -32.05
C VAL A 71 7.60 10.34 -32.11
N ASP A 72 7.59 11.03 -30.97
CA ASP A 72 7.33 12.47 -30.93
C ASP A 72 8.43 13.26 -31.67
N LEU A 73 9.70 12.90 -31.49
CA LEU A 73 10.83 13.51 -32.20
C LEU A 73 10.76 13.26 -33.71
N GLU A 74 10.49 12.02 -34.14
CA GLU A 74 10.37 11.65 -35.56
C GLU A 74 9.16 12.33 -36.22
N GLN A 75 8.04 12.47 -35.52
CA GLN A 75 6.86 13.18 -36.05
C GLN A 75 7.12 14.69 -36.19
N GLY A 76 7.80 15.31 -35.23
CA GLY A 76 8.06 16.75 -35.25
C GLY A 76 9.23 17.18 -36.15
N LEU A 77 10.25 16.32 -36.31
CA LEU A 77 11.52 16.69 -36.95
C LEU A 77 11.86 15.82 -38.18
N GLY A 78 11.13 14.72 -38.42
CA GLY A 78 11.37 13.81 -39.52
C GLY A 78 12.71 13.06 -39.42
N ALA A 79 13.35 12.83 -40.56
CA ALA A 79 14.62 12.09 -40.63
C ALA A 79 15.79 12.77 -39.87
N GLU A 80 15.69 14.08 -39.62
CA GLU A 80 16.69 14.87 -38.89
C GLU A 80 16.49 14.83 -37.37
N ALA A 81 15.52 14.05 -36.86
CA ALA A 81 15.19 13.97 -35.43
C ALA A 81 16.41 13.66 -34.56
N ARG A 82 17.14 12.58 -34.90
CA ARG A 82 18.33 12.14 -34.17
C ARG A 82 19.42 13.22 -34.10
N PRO A 83 19.99 13.70 -35.22
CA PRO A 83 21.09 14.67 -35.18
C PRO A 83 20.66 16.02 -34.59
N ARG A 84 19.41 16.46 -34.77
CA ARG A 84 18.90 17.69 -34.17
C ARG A 84 18.73 17.57 -32.66
N PHE A 85 18.27 16.43 -32.18
CA PHE A 85 18.12 16.18 -30.75
C PHE A 85 19.48 16.14 -30.05
N GLU A 86 20.45 15.45 -30.65
CA GLU A 86 21.85 15.43 -30.19
C GLU A 86 22.44 16.85 -30.08
N ALA A 87 22.33 17.62 -31.18
CA ALA A 87 22.84 18.99 -31.24
C ALA A 87 22.16 19.91 -30.22
N PHE A 88 20.85 19.74 -30.02
CA PHE A 88 20.11 20.50 -29.02
C PHE A 88 20.58 20.21 -27.61
N ILE A 89 20.77 18.94 -27.23
CA ILE A 89 21.25 18.58 -25.89
C ILE A 89 22.63 19.19 -25.66
N ALA A 90 23.54 19.04 -26.62
CA ALA A 90 24.88 19.60 -26.52
C ALA A 90 24.86 21.13 -26.34
N ALA A 91 24.08 21.84 -27.18
CA ALA A 91 23.96 23.29 -27.11
C ALA A 91 23.29 23.76 -25.81
N PHE A 92 22.19 23.11 -25.39
CA PHE A 92 21.46 23.44 -24.18
C PHE A 92 22.33 23.24 -22.93
N THR A 93 23.02 22.10 -22.81
CA THR A 93 23.91 21.82 -21.67
C THR A 93 25.09 22.80 -21.63
N GLN A 94 25.69 23.11 -22.79
CA GLN A 94 26.76 24.09 -22.87
C GLN A 94 26.30 25.50 -22.45
N ALA A 95 25.15 25.93 -22.97
CA ALA A 95 24.55 27.22 -22.63
C ALA A 95 24.22 27.31 -21.13
N GLU A 96 23.68 26.23 -20.54
CA GLU A 96 23.40 26.17 -19.10
C GLU A 96 24.69 26.30 -18.26
N GLN A 97 25.74 25.56 -18.60
CA GLN A 97 27.03 25.63 -17.90
C GLN A 97 27.66 27.02 -17.99
N ALA A 98 27.56 27.66 -19.16
CA ALA A 98 28.04 29.02 -19.39
C ALA A 98 27.12 30.10 -18.80
N LYS A 99 25.93 29.72 -18.29
CA LYS A 99 24.86 30.64 -17.90
C LYS A 99 24.51 31.62 -19.03
N ASP A 100 24.47 31.14 -20.26
CA ASP A 100 24.15 31.92 -21.45
C ASP A 100 22.67 32.29 -21.46
N LEU A 101 22.37 33.49 -20.94
CA LEU A 101 21.02 34.02 -20.89
C LEU A 101 20.48 34.43 -22.26
N THR A 102 21.35 34.72 -23.23
CA THR A 102 20.94 35.06 -24.60
C THR A 102 20.40 33.82 -25.31
N TYR A 103 21.09 32.68 -25.18
CA TYR A 103 20.56 31.40 -25.65
C TYR A 103 19.21 31.09 -25.01
N LEU A 104 19.09 31.29 -23.70
CA LEU A 104 17.85 31.04 -22.96
C LEU A 104 16.71 31.98 -23.38
N GLU A 105 16.99 33.25 -23.63
CA GLU A 105 16.01 34.23 -24.12
C GLU A 105 15.47 33.81 -25.50
N GLN A 106 16.36 33.41 -26.41
CA GLN A 106 15.98 32.96 -27.75
C GLN A 106 15.16 31.67 -27.68
N LEU A 107 15.63 30.67 -26.94
CA LEU A 107 14.90 29.42 -26.73
C LEU A 107 13.54 29.68 -26.06
N GLY A 108 13.50 30.54 -25.04
CA GLY A 108 12.29 30.93 -24.33
C GLY A 108 11.25 31.56 -25.25
N SER A 109 11.68 32.48 -26.12
CA SER A 109 10.84 33.09 -27.14
C SER A 109 10.28 32.05 -28.12
N ASP A 110 11.12 31.16 -28.64
CA ASP A 110 10.73 30.11 -29.61
C ASP A 110 9.69 29.12 -29.07
N VAL A 111 9.68 28.90 -27.75
CA VAL A 111 8.77 27.94 -27.10
C VAL A 111 7.63 28.62 -26.32
N GLY A 112 7.58 29.95 -26.32
CA GLY A 112 6.54 30.72 -25.63
C GLY A 112 6.66 30.72 -24.10
N TRP A 113 7.88 30.59 -23.56
CA TRP A 113 8.11 30.72 -22.12
C TRP A 113 7.85 32.16 -21.66
N PRO A 114 6.91 32.42 -20.72
CA PRO A 114 6.57 33.78 -20.30
C PRO A 114 7.54 34.39 -19.28
N GLY A 115 8.53 33.61 -18.81
CA GLY A 115 9.48 34.06 -17.82
C GLY A 115 10.60 34.92 -18.42
N PRO A 116 11.17 35.88 -17.68
CA PRO A 116 12.36 36.59 -18.14
C PRO A 116 13.57 35.65 -18.14
N ALA A 117 14.49 35.80 -19.11
CA ALA A 117 15.72 35.01 -19.16
C ALA A 117 16.56 35.12 -17.87
N ALA A 118 16.49 36.26 -17.17
CA ALA A 118 17.13 36.47 -15.88
C ALA A 118 16.67 35.50 -14.77
N ALA A 119 15.52 34.83 -14.92
CA ALA A 119 15.07 33.77 -14.03
C ALA A 119 15.89 32.47 -14.17
N GLY A 120 16.66 32.34 -15.25
CA GLY A 120 17.63 31.27 -15.47
C GLY A 120 17.02 29.94 -15.96
N PHE A 121 17.91 29.01 -16.28
CA PHE A 121 17.58 27.69 -16.85
C PHE A 121 16.71 26.84 -15.92
N GLU A 122 16.85 26.98 -14.59
CA GLU A 122 16.02 26.26 -13.62
C GLU A 122 14.55 26.67 -13.71
N ALA A 123 14.28 27.99 -13.79
CA ALA A 123 12.92 28.50 -13.92
C ALA A 123 12.28 28.06 -15.25
N PHE A 124 13.07 28.03 -16.33
CA PHE A 124 12.66 27.51 -17.63
C PHE A 124 12.28 26.02 -17.56
N ARG A 125 13.15 25.17 -16.97
CA ARG A 125 12.85 23.75 -16.80
C ARG A 125 11.60 23.52 -15.96
N ARG A 126 11.46 24.22 -14.84
CA ARG A 126 10.30 24.10 -13.96
C ARG A 126 9.00 24.41 -14.72
N TRP A 127 9.01 25.48 -15.52
CA TRP A 127 7.89 25.81 -16.39
C TRP A 127 7.65 24.72 -17.45
N GLY A 128 8.70 24.28 -18.16
CA GLY A 128 8.59 23.23 -19.17
C GLY A 128 8.07 21.90 -18.63
N ILE A 129 8.46 21.51 -17.41
CA ILE A 129 7.93 20.32 -16.73
C ILE A 129 6.43 20.49 -16.48
N GLN A 130 6.01 21.65 -15.96
CA GLN A 130 4.59 21.92 -15.69
C GLN A 130 3.74 21.96 -16.96
N GLN A 131 4.28 22.49 -18.07
CA GLN A 131 3.53 22.63 -19.31
C GLN A 131 3.52 21.36 -20.17
N TRP A 132 4.65 20.65 -20.27
CA TRP A 132 4.83 19.60 -21.27
C TRP A 132 4.95 18.19 -20.69
N VAL A 133 5.37 18.07 -19.43
CA VAL A 133 5.79 16.77 -18.85
C VAL A 133 4.97 16.41 -17.61
N ALA A 134 3.97 17.22 -17.24
CA ALA A 134 3.21 17.03 -16.00
C ALA A 134 2.48 15.67 -15.95
N VAL A 135 1.91 15.24 -17.07
CA VAL A 135 1.17 13.96 -17.18
C VAL A 135 2.14 12.79 -17.06
N GLU A 136 3.24 12.83 -17.79
CA GLU A 136 4.29 11.83 -17.79
C GLU A 136 4.97 11.71 -16.42
N MET A 137 5.18 12.83 -15.76
CA MET A 137 5.72 12.88 -14.40
C MET A 137 4.77 12.20 -13.41
N GLN A 138 3.47 12.47 -13.49
CA GLN A 138 2.50 11.77 -12.66
C GLN A 138 2.53 10.25 -12.93
N ALA A 139 2.61 9.84 -14.20
CA ALA A 139 2.73 8.43 -14.55
C ALA A 139 4.01 7.78 -13.98
N GLY A 140 5.14 8.48 -13.99
CA GLY A 140 6.39 8.03 -13.36
C GLY A 140 6.26 7.90 -11.84
N VAL A 141 5.60 8.85 -11.18
CA VAL A 141 5.32 8.79 -9.74
C VAL A 141 4.43 7.60 -9.40
N ASP A 142 3.34 7.42 -10.13
CA ASP A 142 2.39 6.32 -9.89
C ASP A 142 3.09 4.97 -10.06
N PHE A 143 3.89 4.84 -11.12
CA PHE A 143 4.71 3.65 -11.37
C PHE A 143 5.68 3.34 -10.22
N LEU A 144 6.46 4.31 -9.75
CA LEU A 144 7.35 4.13 -8.60
C LEU A 144 6.59 3.86 -7.30
N GLY A 145 5.40 4.46 -7.14
CA GLY A 145 4.49 4.22 -6.04
C GLY A 145 4.02 2.75 -5.98
N GLU A 146 3.62 2.20 -7.13
CA GLU A 146 3.26 0.79 -7.26
C GLU A 146 4.43 -0.16 -6.95
N MET A 147 5.62 0.13 -7.50
CA MET A 147 6.82 -0.66 -7.22
C MET A 147 7.14 -0.67 -5.72
N ALA A 148 7.15 0.50 -5.07
CA ALA A 148 7.41 0.62 -3.65
C ALA A 148 6.37 -0.15 -2.81
N ALA A 149 5.08 -0.06 -3.15
CA ALA A 149 4.03 -0.80 -2.46
C ALA A 149 4.22 -2.33 -2.59
N GLN A 150 4.70 -2.81 -3.74
CA GLN A 150 5.01 -4.22 -3.95
C GLN A 150 6.20 -4.67 -3.09
N VAL A 151 7.25 -3.85 -2.98
CA VAL A 151 8.40 -4.10 -2.09
C VAL A 151 7.95 -4.16 -0.63
N ASP A 152 7.16 -3.19 -0.18
CA ASP A 152 6.64 -3.13 1.19
C ASP A 152 5.75 -4.33 1.53
N ALA A 153 4.88 -4.73 0.61
CA ALA A 153 4.02 -5.90 0.79
C ALA A 153 4.84 -7.19 0.93
N ALA A 154 5.87 -7.37 0.10
CA ALA A 154 6.77 -8.52 0.16
C ALA A 154 7.59 -8.54 1.47
N ALA A 155 8.04 -7.38 1.94
CA ALA A 155 8.72 -7.23 3.22
C ALA A 155 7.82 -7.64 4.40
N ARG A 156 6.54 -7.22 4.39
CA ARG A 156 5.56 -7.59 5.43
C ARG A 156 5.23 -9.08 5.44
N GLN A 157 5.10 -9.71 4.28
CA GLN A 157 4.86 -11.16 4.18
C GLN A 157 6.03 -11.98 4.74
N SER A 158 7.26 -11.49 4.58
CA SER A 158 8.46 -12.14 5.11
C SER A 158 8.60 -11.99 6.63
N ALA A 159 7.87 -11.06 7.25
CA ALA A 159 7.93 -10.75 8.68
C ALA A 159 6.77 -11.37 9.51
N ALA A 160 5.87 -12.15 8.90
CA ALA A 160 4.76 -12.76 9.63
C ALA A 160 5.28 -13.84 10.63
N PRO A 161 4.89 -13.78 11.91
CA PRO A 161 5.31 -14.74 12.92
C PRO A 161 4.79 -16.16 12.61
N PRO A 162 5.52 -17.22 12.97
CA PRO A 162 5.09 -18.60 12.74
C PRO A 162 3.76 -18.88 13.45
N PRO A 163 2.88 -19.72 12.86
CA PRO A 163 1.58 -20.02 13.44
C PRO A 163 1.74 -20.63 14.85
N PRO A 164 0.88 -20.26 15.81
CA PRO A 164 0.96 -20.79 17.16
C PRO A 164 0.81 -22.32 17.14
N PRO A 165 1.55 -23.05 17.99
CA PRO A 165 1.40 -24.50 18.12
C PRO A 165 -0.05 -24.83 18.51
N ARG A 166 -0.65 -25.82 17.85
CA ARG A 166 -2.04 -26.23 18.12
C ARG A 166 -2.16 -26.71 19.57
N PRO A 167 -3.17 -26.26 20.33
CA PRO A 167 -3.39 -26.73 21.69
C PRO A 167 -3.74 -28.22 21.70
N VAL A 168 -3.10 -28.95 22.60
CA VAL A 168 -3.34 -30.38 22.85
C VAL A 168 -4.67 -30.50 23.61
N ASN A 169 -5.57 -31.39 23.17
CA ASN A 169 -6.94 -31.48 23.68
C ASN A 169 -7.01 -32.27 25.02
N PRO A 170 -7.37 -31.63 26.15
CA PRO A 170 -7.33 -32.25 27.50
C PRO A 170 -8.56 -33.12 27.83
N LEU A 171 -9.57 -33.19 26.95
CA LEU A 171 -10.82 -33.92 27.19
C LEU A 171 -10.69 -35.45 27.08
N ARG A 172 -9.51 -35.96 26.71
CA ARG A 172 -9.26 -37.40 26.55
C ARG A 172 -8.88 -38.12 27.86
N ASP A 173 -8.63 -37.37 28.93
CA ASP A 173 -8.15 -37.92 30.23
C ASP A 173 -9.25 -38.04 31.30
N ALA A 174 -10.50 -37.66 31.02
CA ALA A 174 -11.60 -37.65 32.01
C ALA A 174 -12.58 -38.85 31.94
N GLU A 175 -12.39 -39.78 31.01
CA GLU A 175 -13.24 -40.96 30.88
C GLU A 175 -12.75 -42.14 31.74
N SER A 176 -12.90 -42.03 33.07
CA SER A 176 -12.80 -43.19 33.98
C SER A 176 -14.08 -43.32 34.81
N ALA A 177 -14.79 -44.43 34.58
CA ALA A 177 -16.13 -44.71 35.09
C ALA A 177 -16.23 -44.87 36.62
N ALA A 178 -17.30 -44.35 37.21
CA ALA A 178 -17.65 -44.54 38.62
C ALA A 178 -18.32 -45.91 38.86
N PRO A 179 -18.06 -46.60 40.00
CA PRO A 179 -18.70 -47.87 40.33
C PRO A 179 -20.09 -47.67 40.97
N PRO A 180 -20.99 -48.69 40.92
CA PRO A 180 -22.37 -48.58 41.35
C PRO A 180 -22.56 -48.84 42.86
N LEU A 181 -23.58 -48.19 43.44
CA LEU A 181 -24.01 -48.34 44.84
C LEU A 181 -24.88 -49.59 45.03
N GLU A 182 -24.57 -50.40 46.05
CA GLU A 182 -25.39 -51.52 46.53
C GLU A 182 -26.39 -51.06 47.59
N SER A 183 -27.66 -51.44 47.42
CA SER A 183 -28.74 -51.26 48.40
C SER A 183 -29.11 -52.60 49.04
N GLY A 184 -29.00 -52.69 50.36
CA GLY A 184 -29.43 -53.83 51.16
C GLY A 184 -30.83 -53.63 51.75
N GLU A 185 -31.77 -54.51 51.39
CA GLU A 185 -33.08 -54.65 52.03
C GLU A 185 -32.99 -55.52 53.29
N VAL A 186 -33.69 -55.13 54.36
CA VAL A 186 -34.03 -56.05 55.46
C VAL A 186 -35.50 -55.85 55.89
N SER A 187 -36.16 -56.98 56.14
CA SER A 187 -37.59 -57.18 56.26
C SER A 187 -38.08 -57.36 57.71
N ASN A 188 -39.38 -57.05 57.89
CA ASN A 188 -40.39 -57.57 58.83
C ASN A 188 -40.49 -57.14 60.31
N GLY A 189 -41.74 -56.81 60.70
CA GLY A 189 -42.26 -56.83 62.08
C GLY A 189 -43.33 -55.76 62.40
N ALA A 190 -44.60 -56.14 62.57
CA ALA A 190 -45.76 -55.26 62.83
C ALA A 190 -46.12 -55.10 64.33
N PRO A 191 -46.65 -53.92 64.74
CA PRO A 191 -47.86 -53.90 65.61
C PRO A 191 -48.94 -52.94 65.03
N LEU A 192 -50.06 -53.46 64.54
CA LEU A 192 -50.75 -52.85 63.37
C LEU A 192 -51.84 -51.78 63.57
N GLN A 193 -52.01 -51.14 64.74
CA GLN A 193 -53.04 -50.05 64.84
C GLN A 193 -52.59 -48.74 65.50
N SER A 194 -51.63 -48.73 66.42
CA SER A 194 -50.97 -47.48 66.86
C SER A 194 -49.84 -47.05 65.92
N PHE A 195 -49.39 -47.96 65.05
CA PHE A 195 -48.39 -47.71 64.03
C PHE A 195 -48.98 -47.25 62.71
N SER A 196 -50.25 -47.56 62.40
CA SER A 196 -50.91 -47.04 61.20
C SER A 196 -51.05 -45.52 61.29
N GLY A 197 -51.61 -45.00 62.38
CA GLY A 197 -51.71 -43.54 62.60
C GLY A 197 -50.35 -42.84 62.69
N ARG A 198 -49.33 -43.46 63.32
CA ARG A 198 -47.96 -42.92 63.33
C ARG A 198 -47.26 -43.00 61.97
N ARG A 199 -47.55 -44.02 61.15
CA ARG A 199 -47.04 -44.13 59.78
C ARG A 199 -47.71 -43.11 58.88
N GLU A 200 -48.99 -42.86 59.07
CA GLU A 200 -49.76 -41.86 58.33
C GLU A 200 -49.28 -40.46 58.65
N GLN A 201 -49.10 -40.11 59.94
CA GLN A 201 -48.44 -38.86 60.34
C GLN A 201 -46.99 -38.74 59.85
N ARG A 202 -46.21 -39.83 59.87
CA ARG A 202 -44.83 -39.81 59.30
C ARG A 202 -44.85 -39.62 57.79
N ARG A 203 -45.82 -40.21 57.10
CA ARG A 203 -45.98 -40.07 55.66
C ARG A 203 -46.43 -38.66 55.30
N GLU A 204 -47.37 -38.10 56.03
CA GLU A 204 -47.84 -36.72 55.85
C GLU A 204 -46.71 -35.72 56.15
N LYS A 205 -45.99 -35.89 57.26
CA LYS A 205 -44.81 -35.08 57.57
C LYS A 205 -43.68 -35.26 56.54
N ALA A 206 -43.49 -36.47 55.99
CA ALA A 206 -42.51 -36.70 54.93
C ALA A 206 -42.94 -36.08 53.59
N LEU A 207 -44.24 -36.07 53.28
CA LEU A 207 -44.78 -35.38 52.11
C LEU A 207 -44.64 -33.87 52.26
N GLU A 208 -44.96 -33.31 53.42
CA GLU A 208 -44.78 -31.88 53.72
C GLU A 208 -43.29 -31.47 53.67
N GLN A 209 -42.39 -32.30 54.22
CA GLN A 209 -40.94 -32.08 54.11
C GLN A 209 -40.42 -32.22 52.67
N ALA A 210 -40.94 -33.17 51.90
CA ALA A 210 -40.58 -33.32 50.50
C ALA A 210 -41.08 -32.15 49.66
N GLN A 211 -42.29 -31.65 49.95
CA GLN A 211 -42.89 -30.50 49.27
C GLN A 211 -42.14 -29.21 49.61
N ALA A 212 -41.83 -28.98 50.89
CA ALA A 212 -40.97 -27.87 51.32
C ALA A 212 -39.56 -27.95 50.71
N GLY A 213 -39.00 -29.16 50.59
CA GLY A 213 -37.71 -29.37 49.92
C GLY A 213 -37.76 -29.09 48.41
N MET A 214 -38.85 -29.47 47.74
CA MET A 214 -39.06 -29.15 46.31
C MET A 214 -39.22 -27.65 46.09
N ASP A 215 -39.93 -26.95 46.98
CA ASP A 215 -40.10 -25.50 46.91
C ASP A 215 -38.77 -24.76 47.13
N GLN A 216 -37.90 -25.26 48.04
CA GLN A 216 -36.54 -24.73 48.22
C GLN A 216 -35.68 -24.91 46.96
N VAL A 217 -35.68 -26.11 46.36
CA VAL A 217 -34.91 -26.40 45.14
C VAL A 217 -35.42 -25.58 43.95
N ALA A 218 -36.74 -25.37 43.85
CA ALA A 218 -37.33 -24.52 42.83
C ALA A 218 -36.90 -23.06 42.99
N ALA A 219 -36.92 -22.52 44.22
CA ALA A 219 -36.47 -21.17 44.51
C ALA A 219 -34.96 -20.98 44.24
N GLU A 220 -34.12 -21.97 44.59
CA GLU A 220 -32.69 -21.95 44.28
C GLU A 220 -32.42 -21.98 42.78
N ARG A 221 -33.20 -22.75 42.01
CA ARG A 221 -33.10 -22.76 40.54
C ARG A 221 -33.52 -21.43 39.92
N GLU A 222 -34.63 -20.84 40.35
CA GLU A 222 -35.07 -19.55 39.82
C GLU A 222 -34.04 -18.45 40.13
N ALA A 223 -33.45 -18.45 41.33
CA ALA A 223 -32.38 -17.52 41.68
C ALA A 223 -31.14 -17.73 40.80
N TRP A 224 -30.73 -18.98 40.60
CA TRP A 224 -29.56 -19.32 39.77
C TRP A 224 -29.79 -18.98 38.29
N GLU A 225 -30.99 -19.22 37.76
CA GLU A 225 -31.35 -18.87 36.38
C GLU A 225 -31.37 -17.35 36.16
N GLN A 226 -31.82 -16.56 37.15
CA GLN A 226 -31.77 -15.10 37.10
C GLN A 226 -30.33 -14.56 37.17
N GLU A 227 -29.50 -15.11 38.05
CA GLU A 227 -28.08 -14.77 38.12
C GLU A 227 -27.38 -15.10 36.80
N TYR A 228 -27.60 -16.31 36.26
CA TYR A 228 -27.03 -16.75 34.99
C TYR A 228 -27.48 -15.87 33.82
N ALA A 229 -28.77 -15.53 33.75
CA ALA A 229 -29.28 -14.62 32.72
C ALA A 229 -28.61 -13.24 32.79
N SER A 230 -28.43 -12.69 34.00
CA SER A 230 -27.76 -11.40 34.19
C SER A 230 -26.27 -11.44 33.83
N GLU A 231 -25.57 -12.54 34.15
CA GLU A 231 -24.15 -12.73 33.79
C GLU A 231 -23.96 -12.87 32.28
N VAL A 232 -24.85 -13.61 31.61
CA VAL A 232 -24.81 -13.78 30.16
C VAL A 232 -25.08 -12.45 29.45
N GLU A 233 -26.06 -11.67 29.90
CA GLU A 233 -26.35 -10.35 29.33
C GLU A 233 -25.18 -9.36 29.57
N ALA A 234 -24.62 -9.33 30.77
CA ALA A 234 -23.47 -8.49 31.09
C ALA A 234 -22.24 -8.87 30.24
N LYS A 235 -22.00 -10.16 30.05
CA LYS A 235 -20.91 -10.66 29.19
C LYS A 235 -21.14 -10.32 27.72
N ALA A 236 -22.37 -10.45 27.22
CA ALA A 236 -22.71 -10.10 25.84
C ALA A 236 -22.54 -8.59 25.58
N GLN A 237 -22.90 -7.73 26.54
CA GLN A 237 -22.67 -6.28 26.44
C GLN A 237 -21.18 -5.93 26.45
N ALA A 238 -20.39 -6.55 27.33
CA ALA A 238 -18.94 -6.35 27.38
C ALA A 238 -18.26 -6.79 26.07
N GLU A 239 -18.69 -7.91 25.48
CA GLU A 239 -18.19 -8.38 24.18
C GLU A 239 -18.59 -7.44 23.03
N ALA A 240 -19.81 -6.91 23.03
CA ALA A 240 -20.26 -5.94 22.02
C ALA A 240 -19.47 -4.62 22.09
N GLU A 241 -19.20 -4.09 23.28
CA GLU A 241 -18.36 -2.90 23.47
C GLU A 241 -16.88 -3.17 23.10
N ALA A 242 -16.37 -4.35 23.41
CA ALA A 242 -15.03 -4.77 23.00
C ALA A 242 -14.91 -4.85 21.47
N MET A 243 -15.91 -5.42 20.77
CA MET A 243 -15.94 -5.44 19.30
C MET A 243 -16.06 -4.04 18.71
N LYS A 244 -16.90 -3.18 19.29
CA LYS A 244 -17.05 -1.79 18.81
C LYS A 244 -15.75 -1.00 18.97
N SER A 245 -15.08 -1.12 20.12
CA SER A 245 -13.78 -0.47 20.34
C SER A 245 -12.67 -1.02 19.44
N GLN A 246 -12.69 -2.32 19.10
CA GLN A 246 -11.77 -2.88 18.09
C GLN A 246 -12.07 -2.34 16.68
N ALA A 247 -13.35 -2.23 16.30
CA ALA A 247 -13.74 -1.68 15.01
C ALA A 247 -13.37 -0.20 14.87
N GLU A 248 -13.57 0.60 15.92
CA GLU A 248 -13.15 2.00 15.96
C GLU A 248 -11.63 2.15 15.88
N ARG A 249 -10.86 1.27 16.55
CA ARG A 249 -9.40 1.25 16.42
C ARG A 249 -8.96 0.91 15.00
N LEU A 250 -9.59 -0.07 14.35
CA LEU A 250 -9.29 -0.42 12.96
C LEU A 250 -9.61 0.72 12.00
N ALA A 251 -10.76 1.37 12.17
CA ALA A 251 -11.15 2.53 11.36
C ALA A 251 -10.18 3.72 11.53
N ALA A 252 -9.76 4.03 12.77
CA ALA A 252 -8.78 5.07 13.05
C ALA A 252 -7.40 4.73 12.43
N THR A 253 -6.95 3.48 12.51
CA THR A 253 -5.70 3.06 11.87
C THR A 253 -5.76 3.13 10.35
N ASP A 254 -6.91 2.87 9.74
CA ASP A 254 -7.10 2.98 8.29
C ASP A 254 -7.07 4.44 7.82
N GLU A 255 -7.66 5.36 8.59
CA GLU A 255 -7.64 6.80 8.29
C GLU A 255 -6.21 7.38 8.40
N GLU A 256 -5.47 7.04 9.46
CA GLU A 256 -4.06 7.42 9.61
C GLU A 256 -3.19 6.83 8.49
N ALA A 257 -3.44 5.57 8.08
CA ALA A 257 -2.72 4.95 6.97
C ALA A 257 -3.00 5.64 5.63
N LEU A 258 -4.22 6.13 5.40
CA LEU A 258 -4.56 6.91 4.21
C LEU A 258 -3.87 8.28 4.19
N GLU A 259 -3.80 8.96 5.33
CA GLU A 259 -3.08 10.24 5.43
C GLU A 259 -1.56 10.07 5.24
N GLN A 260 -0.97 9.02 5.83
CA GLN A 260 0.44 8.69 5.59
C GLN A 260 0.71 8.39 4.11
N ARG A 261 -0.18 7.67 3.42
CA ARG A 261 -0.05 7.40 1.98
C ARG A 261 -0.10 8.69 1.17
N LYS A 262 -1.04 9.59 1.45
CA LYS A 262 -1.16 10.90 0.77
C LYS A 262 0.09 11.76 0.98
N ASN A 263 0.62 11.79 2.21
CA ASN A 263 1.84 12.54 2.53
C ASN A 263 3.08 11.92 1.87
N SER A 264 3.18 10.59 1.79
CA SER A 264 4.28 9.92 1.08
C SER A 264 4.21 10.17 -0.43
N LEU A 265 3.02 10.14 -1.04
CA LEU A 265 2.85 10.42 -2.47
C LEU A 265 3.22 11.87 -2.79
N LYS A 266 2.75 12.83 -1.98
CA LYS A 266 3.13 14.24 -2.15
C LYS A 266 4.64 14.44 -1.98
N SER A 267 5.26 13.80 -1.00
CA SER A 267 6.72 13.83 -0.80
C SER A 267 7.48 13.22 -1.99
N LYS A 268 7.01 12.09 -2.53
CA LYS A 268 7.57 11.44 -3.72
C LYS A 268 7.44 12.32 -4.96
N VAL A 269 6.26 12.90 -5.23
CA VAL A 269 6.03 13.86 -6.33
C VAL A 269 6.96 15.07 -6.20
N VAL A 270 7.06 15.64 -5.00
CA VAL A 270 7.94 16.79 -4.74
C VAL A 270 9.41 16.42 -4.89
N SER A 271 9.81 15.22 -4.48
CA SER A 271 11.19 14.73 -4.65
C SER A 271 11.53 14.48 -6.12
N VAL A 272 10.60 13.93 -6.91
CA VAL A 272 10.76 13.75 -8.36
C VAL A 272 10.82 15.09 -9.07
N LEU A 273 9.90 16.02 -8.76
CA LEU A 273 9.90 17.39 -9.29
C LEU A 273 11.18 18.14 -8.95
N ALA A 274 11.59 18.10 -7.69
CA ALA A 274 12.84 18.72 -7.24
C ALA A 274 14.03 18.03 -7.91
N GLY A 275 14.00 16.72 -8.10
CA GLY A 275 15.03 15.96 -8.80
C GLY A 275 15.20 16.37 -10.26
N VAL A 276 14.11 16.53 -11.01
CA VAL A 276 14.15 16.91 -12.45
C VAL A 276 14.38 18.41 -12.64
N ALA A 277 13.87 19.27 -11.74
CA ALA A 277 14.11 20.71 -11.80
C ALA A 277 15.52 21.09 -11.30
N SER A 278 15.96 20.46 -10.21
CA SER A 278 17.25 20.67 -9.54
C SER A 278 18.33 19.67 -9.97
N SER A 279 18.09 18.84 -10.99
CA SER A 279 19.16 18.15 -11.72
C SER A 279 19.98 19.20 -12.43
N THR A 280 20.77 19.92 -11.64
CA THR A 280 21.95 20.61 -12.07
C THR A 280 22.81 19.55 -12.69
N VAL A 281 23.25 19.85 -13.91
CA VAL A 281 24.22 19.13 -14.72
C VAL A 281 25.41 18.58 -13.89
N SER A 282 25.69 19.14 -12.72
CA SER A 282 26.66 18.68 -11.72
C SER A 282 26.54 17.22 -11.26
N GLY A 283 25.33 16.66 -11.16
CA GLY A 283 25.12 15.27 -10.70
C GLY A 283 25.19 14.20 -11.80
N PHE A 284 24.98 14.60 -13.05
CA PHE A 284 24.85 13.69 -14.20
C PHE A 284 26.04 13.77 -15.17
N THR A 285 26.85 14.84 -15.14
CA THR A 285 27.92 15.04 -16.13
C THR A 285 29.24 15.51 -15.50
N GLY A 286 29.88 14.64 -14.71
CA GLY A 286 31.31 14.77 -14.41
C GLY A 286 32.20 14.74 -15.68
N ALA A 287 31.64 14.48 -16.87
CA ALA A 287 32.34 14.56 -18.15
C ALA A 287 31.44 15.18 -19.24
N VAL A 288 31.81 16.39 -19.67
CA VAL A 288 31.63 17.02 -21.01
C VAL A 288 30.34 16.70 -21.77
N GLY A 289 29.49 17.71 -21.99
CA GLY A 289 28.15 17.61 -22.59
C GLY A 289 28.01 16.86 -23.93
N GLY A 290 29.10 16.58 -24.65
CA GLY A 290 29.09 15.68 -25.82
C GLY A 290 28.75 14.23 -25.47
N ARG A 291 29.26 13.69 -24.35
CA ARG A 291 28.94 12.30 -23.95
C ARG A 291 27.50 12.14 -23.49
N ALA A 292 26.94 13.18 -22.86
CA ALA A 292 25.55 13.17 -22.42
C ALA A 292 24.58 13.20 -23.62
N ALA A 293 24.92 13.94 -24.68
CA ALA A 293 24.14 13.94 -25.92
C ALA A 293 24.20 12.57 -26.61
N ASP A 294 25.39 12.00 -26.77
CA ASP A 294 25.58 10.66 -27.35
C ASP A 294 24.81 9.59 -26.57
N GLU A 295 24.91 9.58 -25.24
CA GLU A 295 24.21 8.62 -24.38
C GLU A 295 22.69 8.76 -24.49
N ALA A 296 22.17 9.99 -24.49
CA ALA A 296 20.75 10.24 -24.63
C ALA A 296 20.21 9.75 -25.98
N VAL A 297 20.95 10.03 -27.05
CA VAL A 297 20.60 9.61 -28.40
C VAL A 297 20.66 8.10 -28.54
N HIS A 298 21.73 7.46 -28.06
CA HIS A 298 21.83 6.00 -28.04
C HIS A 298 20.67 5.37 -27.27
N ALA A 299 20.34 5.91 -26.10
CA ALA A 299 19.24 5.40 -25.28
C ALA A 299 17.87 5.54 -25.97
N ILE A 300 17.66 6.53 -26.85
CA ILE A 300 16.34 6.76 -27.48
C ILE A 300 16.25 6.08 -28.86
N PHE A 301 17.33 6.09 -29.65
CA PHE A 301 17.30 5.70 -31.05
C PHE A 301 17.89 4.32 -31.33
N ASP A 302 18.77 3.79 -30.48
CA ASP A 302 19.52 2.56 -30.75
C ASP A 302 19.08 1.34 -29.91
N ASP A 303 18.17 1.53 -28.95
CA ASP A 303 17.60 0.42 -28.16
C ASP A 303 16.61 -0.39 -29.04
N LYS A 304 17.06 -1.55 -29.52
CA LYS A 304 16.27 -2.57 -30.25
C LYS A 304 16.50 -3.96 -29.69
#